data_AF-A0A950V3E0-F1
#
_entry.id   AF-A0A950V3E0-F1
#
_cell.length_a   1.000
_cell.length_b   1.000
_cell.length_c   1.000
_cell.angle_alpha   90.00
_cell.angle_beta   90.00
_cell.angle_gamma   90.00
#
_symmetry.space_group_name_H-M   'P 1'
#
loop_
_entity.id
_entity.type
_entity.pdbx_description
1 polymer ?
#
loop_
_entity_poly.entity_id
_entity_poly.type
_entity_poly.pdbx_seq_one_letter_code
_entity_poly.pdbx_strand_id
1 'polypeptide(L)'
;MTLGTFDYAKELICRQLNMKQDESEKGQGLRELQAAYHGGVYFRIPSGVLLAGLLTNESPPDAIPVLKELRQELPESPFIHIVYVTALYNAGQIPDMEREAADFLVKAESGPYVGYKPQAYFAEGLLAFRREKWADAAASFHRASDSGPEENPYTTWSMLYEGYCYDALGERAKAKERYEAVVARKPRYASHERAKMRLDSPFKRTDVEMRKVEL
;
A
#
# COMPACT_ATOMS: atom_id res chain seq x y z
N MET A 1 20.39 16.68 -9.75
CA MET A 1 20.06 15.39 -9.10
C MET A 1 20.80 15.39 -7.78
N THR A 2 20.12 15.61 -6.67
CA THR A 2 20.73 15.65 -5.33
C THR A 2 21.01 14.23 -4.85
N LEU A 3 22.16 13.99 -4.20
CA LEU A 3 22.64 12.65 -3.84
C LEU A 3 21.60 11.79 -3.09
N GLY A 4 20.77 12.37 -2.23
CA GLY A 4 19.74 11.62 -1.49
C GLY A 4 18.66 10.90 -2.33
N THR A 5 18.36 11.34 -3.56
CA THR A 5 17.47 10.54 -4.46
C THR A 5 18.18 9.32 -5.02
N PHE A 6 19.50 9.44 -5.20
CA PHE A 6 20.36 8.40 -5.71
C PHE A 6 20.59 7.32 -4.65
N ASP A 7 20.71 7.68 -3.39
CA ASP A 7 20.92 6.72 -2.29
C ASP A 7 19.67 5.88 -1.99
N TYR A 8 18.46 6.42 -2.15
CA TYR A 8 17.21 5.64 -2.07
C TYR A 8 16.98 4.75 -3.31
N ALA A 9 17.27 5.25 -4.52
CA ALA A 9 17.26 4.41 -5.71
C ALA A 9 18.31 3.29 -5.62
N LYS A 10 19.50 3.60 -5.09
CA LYS A 10 20.56 2.66 -4.72
C LYS A 10 20.08 1.67 -3.67
N GLU A 11 19.26 2.08 -2.69
CA GLU A 11 18.63 1.18 -1.72
C GLU A 11 17.72 0.16 -2.40
N LEU A 12 16.82 0.61 -3.29
CA LEU A 12 15.91 -0.27 -4.02
C LEU A 12 16.68 -1.27 -4.89
N ILE A 13 17.77 -0.81 -5.52
CA ILE A 13 18.68 -1.61 -6.34
C ILE A 13 19.50 -2.59 -5.46
N CYS A 14 20.07 -2.14 -4.34
CA CYS A 14 20.84 -2.98 -3.41
C CYS A 14 19.98 -4.10 -2.80
N ARG A 15 18.70 -3.82 -2.51
CA ARG A 15 17.74 -4.81 -2.02
C ARG A 15 17.38 -5.85 -3.09
N GLN A 16 17.27 -5.43 -4.36
CA GLN A 16 17.15 -6.36 -5.50
C GLN A 16 18.44 -7.17 -5.76
N LEU A 17 19.61 -6.63 -5.40
CA LEU A 17 20.92 -7.23 -5.63
C LEU A 17 21.52 -7.95 -4.41
N ASN A 18 20.78 -8.08 -3.30
CA ASN A 18 21.23 -8.76 -2.08
C ASN A 18 22.54 -8.19 -1.47
N MET A 19 22.76 -6.89 -1.61
CA MET A 19 23.94 -6.20 -1.06
C MET A 19 23.74 -5.85 0.42
N LYS A 20 24.78 -5.99 1.25
CA LYS A 20 24.76 -5.59 2.67
C LYS A 20 24.55 -4.08 2.79
N GLN A 21 23.56 -3.69 3.61
CA GLN A 21 23.25 -2.29 3.92
C GLN A 21 24.16 -1.76 5.02
N ASP A 22 24.46 -0.46 4.97
CA ASP A 22 24.97 0.33 6.10
C ASP A 22 23.83 1.18 6.65
N GLU A 23 23.37 0.87 7.87
CA GLU A 23 22.32 1.62 8.59
C GLU A 23 22.68 3.11 8.78
N SER A 24 23.98 3.43 8.79
CA SER A 24 24.48 4.81 8.86
C SER A 24 24.12 5.61 7.59
N GLU A 25 24.28 5.02 6.41
CA GLU A 25 23.95 5.63 5.12
C GLU A 25 22.44 5.87 5.00
N LYS A 26 21.62 4.89 5.44
CA LYS A 26 20.15 5.01 5.45
C LYS A 26 19.68 6.18 6.32
N GLY A 27 20.20 6.27 7.55
CA GLY A 27 19.87 7.36 8.46
C GLY A 27 20.28 8.73 7.92
N GLN A 28 21.38 8.81 7.17
CA GLN A 28 21.80 10.05 6.50
C GLN A 28 20.83 10.44 5.37
N GLY A 29 20.49 9.51 4.48
CA GLY A 29 19.56 9.77 3.37
C GLY A 29 18.19 10.27 3.84
N LEU A 30 17.67 9.69 4.93
CA LEU A 30 16.41 10.14 5.53
C LEU A 30 16.50 11.58 6.05
N ARG A 31 17.60 11.94 6.74
CA ARG A 31 17.83 13.32 7.21
C ARG A 31 17.94 14.31 6.05
N GLU A 32 18.59 13.93 4.96
CA GLU A 32 18.70 14.77 3.76
C GLU A 32 17.34 14.99 3.09
N LEU A 33 16.51 13.95 2.99
CA LEU A 33 15.14 14.06 2.50
C LEU A 33 14.27 14.96 3.39
N GLN A 34 14.38 14.83 4.72
CA GLN A 34 13.68 15.70 5.67
C GLN A 34 14.13 17.16 5.53
N ALA A 35 15.44 17.41 5.42
CA ALA A 35 15.97 18.75 5.23
C ALA A 35 15.49 19.37 3.90
N ALA A 36 15.48 18.58 2.81
CA ALA A 36 14.98 19.02 1.51
C ALA A 36 13.46 19.27 1.53
N TYR A 37 12.70 18.47 2.27
CA TYR A 37 11.27 18.64 2.47
C TYR A 37 10.96 19.95 3.23
N HIS A 38 11.61 20.18 4.37
CA HIS A 38 11.30 21.34 5.22
C HIS A 38 11.93 22.66 4.74
N GLY A 39 13.10 22.61 4.08
CA GLY A 39 13.87 23.81 3.70
C GLY A 39 14.03 24.04 2.20
N GLY A 40 13.64 23.09 1.35
CA GLY A 40 13.86 23.18 -0.09
C GLY A 40 12.77 23.97 -0.82
N VAL A 41 13.12 25.00 -1.58
CA VAL A 41 12.12 25.75 -2.38
C VAL A 41 11.62 24.91 -3.56
N TYR A 42 12.52 24.29 -4.31
CA TYR A 42 12.19 23.54 -5.53
C TYR A 42 11.96 22.05 -5.31
N PHE A 43 12.56 21.49 -4.25
CA PHE A 43 12.57 20.05 -4.01
C PHE A 43 11.60 19.62 -2.91
N ARG A 44 10.91 20.55 -2.23
CA ARG A 44 9.96 20.21 -1.16
C ARG A 44 8.96 19.14 -1.59
N ILE A 45 8.23 19.35 -2.69
CA ILE A 45 7.19 18.40 -3.10
C ILE A 45 7.78 17.03 -3.49
N PRO A 46 8.76 16.92 -4.42
CA PRO A 46 9.36 15.63 -4.76
C PRO A 46 9.99 14.91 -3.56
N SER A 47 10.71 15.64 -2.68
CA SER A 47 11.30 15.07 -1.47
C SER A 47 10.23 14.60 -0.49
N GLY A 48 9.13 15.34 -0.34
CA GLY A 48 7.99 14.94 0.48
C GLY A 48 7.35 13.65 -0.04
N VAL A 49 7.15 13.51 -1.35
CA VAL A 49 6.58 12.29 -1.94
C VAL A 49 7.47 11.07 -1.67
N LEU A 50 8.78 11.21 -1.84
CA LEU A 50 9.73 10.13 -1.56
C LEU A 50 9.78 9.80 -0.06
N LEU A 51 9.85 10.83 0.79
CA LEU A 51 9.83 10.69 2.24
C LEU A 51 8.55 9.99 2.71
N ALA A 52 7.39 10.38 2.19
CA ALA A 52 6.12 9.74 2.51
C ALA A 52 6.10 8.26 2.09
N GLY A 53 6.60 7.93 0.89
CA GLY A 53 6.68 6.55 0.42
C GLY A 53 7.52 5.65 1.32
N LEU A 54 8.67 6.18 1.77
CA LEU A 54 9.54 5.54 2.76
C LEU A 54 8.84 5.33 4.11
N LEU A 55 8.32 6.41 4.68
CA LEU A 55 7.74 6.38 6.02
C LEU A 55 6.46 5.54 6.10
N THR A 56 5.68 5.42 5.01
CA THR A 56 4.39 4.70 5.01
C THR A 56 4.50 3.24 5.50
N ASN A 57 5.64 2.59 5.25
CA ASN A 57 5.89 1.21 5.69
C ASN A 57 6.83 1.12 6.91
N GLU A 58 7.75 2.07 7.08
CA GLU A 58 8.76 2.03 8.15
C GLU A 58 8.27 2.68 9.45
N SER A 59 7.72 3.88 9.34
CA SER A 59 7.19 4.67 10.45
C SER A 59 5.88 5.33 10.04
N PRO A 60 4.77 4.56 9.92
CA PRO A 60 3.51 5.07 9.40
C PRO A 60 2.97 6.32 10.12
N PRO A 61 3.07 6.44 11.46
CA PRO A 61 2.67 7.66 12.16
C PRO A 61 3.42 8.92 11.70
N ASP A 62 4.70 8.79 11.33
CA ASP A 62 5.53 9.91 10.86
C ASP A 62 5.21 10.29 9.41
N ALA A 63 4.67 9.34 8.61
CA ALA A 63 4.25 9.60 7.24
C ALA A 63 3.00 10.49 7.16
N ILE A 64 2.10 10.39 8.15
CA ILE A 64 0.80 11.06 8.19
C ILE A 64 0.90 12.59 8.07
N PRO A 65 1.71 13.32 8.87
CA PRO A 65 1.80 14.77 8.73
C PRO A 65 2.33 15.20 7.35
N VAL A 66 3.34 14.49 6.82
CA VAL A 66 3.88 14.75 5.47
C VAL A 66 2.81 14.53 4.39
N LEU A 67 2.07 13.42 4.47
CA LEU A 67 1.01 13.10 3.51
C LEU A 67 -0.16 14.07 3.61
N LYS A 68 -0.49 14.56 4.80
CA LYS A 68 -1.53 15.57 5.00
C LYS A 68 -1.17 16.90 4.34
N GLU A 69 0.08 17.35 4.47
CA GLU A 69 0.57 18.55 3.76
C GLU A 69 0.58 18.33 2.24
N LEU A 70 1.08 17.19 1.76
CA LEU A 70 1.06 16.84 0.34
C LEU A 70 -0.37 16.77 -0.23
N ARG A 71 -1.35 16.32 0.56
CA ARG A 71 -2.78 16.33 0.17
C ARG A 71 -3.33 17.74 0.00
N GLN A 72 -2.86 18.71 0.77
CA GLN A 72 -3.27 20.11 0.62
C GLN A 72 -2.65 20.75 -0.61
N GLU A 73 -1.39 20.45 -0.89
CA GLU A 73 -0.64 20.97 -2.05
C GLU A 73 -1.05 20.27 -3.37
N LEU A 74 -1.43 18.99 -3.30
CA LEU A 74 -1.80 18.15 -4.45
C LEU A 74 -3.17 17.47 -4.23
N PRO A 75 -4.27 18.23 -4.07
CA PRO A 75 -5.58 17.69 -3.68
C PRO A 75 -6.17 16.72 -4.70
N GLU A 76 -5.84 16.92 -5.97
CA GLU A 76 -6.31 16.10 -7.09
C GLU A 76 -5.42 14.89 -7.38
N SER A 77 -4.35 14.66 -6.60
CA SER A 77 -3.49 13.50 -6.81
C SER A 77 -4.08 12.22 -6.19
N PRO A 78 -4.60 11.27 -6.99
CA PRO A 78 -5.06 9.99 -6.47
C PRO A 78 -3.93 9.18 -5.86
N PHE A 79 -2.70 9.31 -6.38
CA PHE A 79 -1.54 8.63 -5.83
C PHE A 79 -1.26 9.04 -4.38
N ILE A 80 -1.22 10.35 -4.10
CA ILE A 80 -0.99 10.84 -2.73
C ILE A 80 -2.14 10.42 -1.81
N HIS A 81 -3.38 10.42 -2.31
CA HIS A 81 -4.53 10.00 -1.53
C HIS A 81 -4.47 8.52 -1.13
N ILE A 82 -4.11 7.60 -2.03
CA ILE A 82 -4.06 6.17 -1.68
C ILE A 82 -2.88 5.85 -0.75
N VAL A 83 -1.75 6.55 -0.90
CA VAL A 83 -0.62 6.42 0.03
C VAL A 83 -1.03 6.92 1.42
N TYR A 84 -1.80 8.01 1.50
CA TYR A 84 -2.34 8.51 2.76
C TYR A 84 -3.28 7.51 3.44
N VAL A 85 -4.24 6.94 2.71
CA VAL A 85 -5.13 5.88 3.23
C VAL A 85 -4.32 4.68 3.75
N THR A 86 -3.26 4.30 3.03
CA THR A 86 -2.39 3.17 3.42
C THR A 86 -1.61 3.50 4.70
N ALA A 87 -1.06 4.71 4.81
CA ALA A 87 -0.37 5.15 6.02
C ALA A 87 -1.30 5.15 7.23
N LEU A 88 -2.56 5.59 7.07
CA LEU A 88 -3.58 5.55 8.13
C LEU A 88 -3.90 4.10 8.55
N TYR A 89 -4.03 3.18 7.60
CA TYR A 89 -4.20 1.76 7.89
C TYR A 89 -3.02 1.20 8.70
N ASN A 90 -1.80 1.44 8.22
CA ASN A 90 -0.56 0.94 8.83
C ASN A 90 -0.31 1.55 10.23
N ALA A 91 -0.75 2.79 10.45
CA ALA A 91 -0.72 3.46 11.75
C ALA A 91 -1.88 3.05 12.68
N GLY A 92 -2.86 2.27 12.19
CA GLY A 92 -4.06 1.90 12.94
C GLY A 92 -5.04 3.05 13.19
N GLN A 93 -4.95 4.16 12.44
CA GLN A 93 -5.86 5.30 12.54
C GLN A 93 -7.16 5.05 11.76
N ILE A 94 -7.93 4.06 12.21
CA ILE A 94 -9.10 3.54 11.49
C ILE A 94 -10.22 4.59 11.26
N PRO A 95 -10.57 5.48 12.20
CA PRO A 95 -11.58 6.50 11.95
C PRO A 95 -11.20 7.47 10.82
N ASP A 96 -9.94 7.89 10.76
CA ASP A 96 -9.45 8.75 9.69
C ASP A 96 -9.35 7.99 8.37
N MET A 97 -8.89 6.73 8.41
CA MET A 97 -8.86 5.87 7.23
C MET A 97 -10.25 5.70 6.61
N GLU A 98 -11.28 5.48 7.42
CA GLU A 98 -12.66 5.33 6.94
C GLU A 98 -13.13 6.57 6.18
N ARG A 99 -12.88 7.76 6.73
CA ARG A 99 -13.25 9.02 6.07
C ARG A 99 -12.53 9.19 4.73
N GLU A 100 -11.21 8.98 4.71
CA GLU A 100 -10.41 9.15 3.48
C GLU A 100 -10.71 8.07 2.44
N ALA A 101 -10.94 6.81 2.84
CA ALA A 101 -11.33 5.75 1.92
C ALA A 101 -12.69 6.04 1.26
N ALA A 102 -13.65 6.57 2.01
CA ALA A 102 -14.94 6.99 1.47
C ALA A 102 -14.80 8.18 0.48
N ASP A 103 -14.01 9.20 0.83
CA ASP A 103 -13.69 10.31 -0.09
C ASP A 103 -12.99 9.82 -1.36
N PHE A 104 -12.05 8.88 -1.22
CA PHE A 104 -11.35 8.28 -2.35
C PHE A 104 -12.31 7.57 -3.29
N LEU A 105 -13.22 6.76 -2.73
CA LEU A 105 -14.20 6.01 -3.50
C LEU A 105 -15.12 6.92 -4.31
N VAL A 106 -15.67 7.97 -3.68
CA VAL A 106 -16.48 8.98 -4.39
C VAL A 106 -15.70 9.60 -5.54
N LYS A 107 -14.44 10.01 -5.29
CA LYS A 107 -13.59 10.60 -6.33
C LYS A 107 -13.25 9.63 -7.46
N ALA A 108 -13.16 8.33 -7.20
CA ALA A 108 -12.88 7.31 -8.21
C ALA A 108 -14.12 6.87 -9.01
N GLU A 109 -15.31 6.90 -8.41
CA GLU A 109 -16.54 6.48 -9.08
C GLU A 109 -17.16 7.59 -9.94
N SER A 110 -17.16 8.82 -9.44
CA SER A 110 -17.87 9.94 -10.09
C SER A 110 -17.05 11.24 -10.15
N GLY A 111 -15.83 11.24 -9.61
CA GLY A 111 -14.98 12.42 -9.53
C GLY A 111 -13.72 12.36 -10.40
N PRO A 112 -12.65 13.07 -10.00
CA PRO A 112 -11.47 13.27 -10.84
C PRO A 112 -10.52 12.07 -10.91
N TYR A 113 -10.72 11.00 -10.11
CA TYR A 113 -9.79 9.88 -10.03
C TYR A 113 -10.11 8.77 -11.04
N VAL A 114 -10.21 9.15 -12.31
CA VAL A 114 -10.53 8.23 -13.41
C VAL A 114 -9.48 7.10 -13.48
N GLY A 115 -9.93 5.84 -13.49
CA GLY A 115 -9.05 4.67 -13.54
C GLY A 115 -8.53 4.16 -12.18
N TYR A 116 -8.90 4.81 -11.07
CA TYR A 116 -8.46 4.42 -9.72
C TYR A 116 -9.50 3.60 -8.93
N LYS A 117 -10.51 3.06 -9.60
CA LYS A 117 -11.51 2.16 -8.97
C LYS A 117 -10.88 0.96 -8.26
N PRO A 118 -9.85 0.28 -8.81
CA PRO A 118 -9.19 -0.82 -8.11
C PRO A 118 -8.62 -0.39 -6.75
N GLN A 119 -7.97 0.77 -6.70
CA GLN A 119 -7.38 1.35 -5.49
C GLN A 119 -8.46 1.72 -4.48
N ALA A 120 -9.56 2.31 -4.95
CA ALA A 120 -10.70 2.68 -4.11
C ALA A 120 -11.35 1.46 -3.44
N TYR A 121 -11.67 0.43 -4.23
CA TYR A 121 -12.26 -0.80 -3.71
C TYR A 121 -11.27 -1.59 -2.83
N PHE A 122 -9.97 -1.52 -3.12
CA PHE A 122 -8.96 -2.09 -2.24
C PHE A 122 -8.93 -1.37 -0.89
N ALA A 123 -8.98 -0.05 -0.86
CA ALA A 123 -9.06 0.73 0.38
C ALA A 123 -10.32 0.41 1.21
N GLU A 124 -11.47 0.29 0.55
CA GLU A 124 -12.73 -0.17 1.17
C GLU A 124 -12.57 -1.59 1.76
N GLY A 125 -11.98 -2.50 0.99
CA GLY A 125 -11.69 -3.87 1.41
C GLY A 125 -10.75 -3.92 2.62
N LEU A 126 -9.70 -3.10 2.65
CA LEU A 126 -8.80 -2.99 3.80
C LEU A 126 -9.53 -2.53 5.07
N LEU A 127 -10.45 -1.58 4.97
CA LEU A 127 -11.24 -1.13 6.12
C LEU A 127 -12.11 -2.26 6.68
N ALA A 128 -12.83 -2.98 5.81
CA ALA A 128 -13.62 -4.14 6.19
C ALA A 128 -12.76 -5.28 6.75
N PHE A 129 -11.62 -5.54 6.13
CA PHE A 129 -10.62 -6.53 6.56
C PHE A 129 -10.13 -6.23 7.97
N ARG A 130 -9.81 -4.96 8.26
CA ARG A 130 -9.36 -4.55 9.60
C ARG A 130 -10.44 -4.70 10.67
N ARG A 131 -11.70 -4.58 10.28
CA ARG A 131 -12.88 -4.79 11.12
C ARG A 131 -13.30 -6.26 11.21
N GLU A 132 -12.53 -7.17 10.63
CA GLU A 132 -12.82 -8.60 10.56
C GLU A 132 -14.16 -8.92 9.87
N LYS A 133 -14.66 -8.01 9.03
CA LYS A 133 -15.85 -8.23 8.20
C LYS A 133 -15.45 -8.97 6.94
N TRP A 134 -15.06 -10.24 7.08
CA TRP A 134 -14.39 -11.00 6.02
C TRP A 134 -15.19 -11.12 4.72
N ALA A 135 -16.51 -11.29 4.81
CA ALA A 135 -17.37 -11.37 3.63
C ALA A 135 -17.42 -10.03 2.86
N ASP A 136 -17.60 -8.92 3.58
CA ASP A 136 -17.62 -7.56 3.00
C ASP A 136 -16.25 -7.20 2.40
N ALA A 137 -15.17 -7.59 3.10
CA ALA A 137 -13.80 -7.41 2.64
C ALA A 137 -13.53 -8.21 1.36
N ALA A 138 -13.90 -9.49 1.32
CA ALA A 138 -13.77 -10.32 0.13
C ALA A 138 -14.53 -9.74 -1.06
N ALA A 139 -15.77 -9.27 -0.86
CA ALA A 139 -16.56 -8.64 -1.92
C ALA A 139 -15.88 -7.36 -2.46
N SER A 140 -15.32 -6.53 -1.57
CA SER A 140 -14.62 -5.30 -1.96
C SER A 140 -13.32 -5.60 -2.72
N PHE A 141 -12.53 -6.57 -2.24
CA PHE A 141 -11.33 -7.03 -2.96
C PHE A 141 -11.66 -7.67 -4.31
N HIS A 142 -12.78 -8.40 -4.39
CA HIS A 142 -13.23 -8.93 -5.66
C HIS A 142 -13.52 -7.80 -6.66
N ARG A 143 -14.31 -6.77 -6.27
CA ARG A 143 -14.55 -5.58 -7.10
C ARG A 143 -13.26 -4.87 -7.50
N ALA A 144 -12.30 -4.78 -6.59
CA ALA A 144 -11.00 -4.19 -6.87
C ALA A 144 -10.24 -4.96 -7.94
N SER A 145 -10.23 -6.29 -7.88
CA SER A 145 -9.57 -7.13 -8.87
C SER A 145 -10.30 -7.18 -10.22
N ASP A 146 -11.63 -7.13 -10.23
CA ASP A 146 -12.45 -7.18 -11.45
C ASP A 146 -12.43 -5.84 -12.22
N SER A 147 -12.28 -4.72 -11.51
CA SER A 147 -12.29 -3.38 -12.11
C SER A 147 -10.93 -2.91 -12.66
N GLY A 148 -9.85 -3.66 -12.44
CA GLY A 148 -8.49 -3.23 -12.73
C GLY A 148 -7.81 -4.08 -13.81
N PRO A 149 -7.00 -3.48 -14.70
CA PRO A 149 -6.24 -4.24 -15.69
C PRO A 149 -5.22 -5.16 -15.01
N GLU A 150 -4.73 -6.17 -15.75
CA GLU A 150 -3.83 -7.17 -15.20
C GLU A 150 -2.52 -6.53 -14.63
N GLU A 151 -2.07 -5.46 -15.26
CA GLU A 151 -0.85 -4.76 -14.91
C GLU A 151 -0.96 -3.96 -13.61
N ASN A 152 -2.17 -3.66 -13.14
CA ASN A 152 -2.37 -2.88 -11.92
C ASN A 152 -1.97 -3.72 -10.69
N PRO A 153 -1.02 -3.26 -9.85
CA PRO A 153 -0.62 -3.97 -8.64
C PRO A 153 -1.78 -4.25 -7.69
N TYR A 154 -2.74 -3.31 -7.59
CA TYR A 154 -3.90 -3.45 -6.72
C TYR A 154 -4.83 -4.57 -7.16
N THR A 155 -4.88 -4.92 -8.44
CA THR A 155 -5.62 -6.10 -8.90
C THR A 155 -5.04 -7.37 -8.27
N THR A 156 -3.71 -7.49 -8.28
CA THR A 156 -3.01 -8.69 -7.74
C THR A 156 -3.07 -8.72 -6.21
N TRP A 157 -2.88 -7.59 -5.54
CA TRP A 157 -3.04 -7.53 -4.08
C TRP A 157 -4.46 -7.81 -3.63
N SER A 158 -5.47 -7.33 -4.37
CA SER A 158 -6.86 -7.62 -4.02
C SER A 158 -7.13 -9.11 -4.09
N MET A 159 -6.65 -9.82 -5.11
CA MET A 159 -6.78 -11.29 -5.17
C MET A 159 -6.10 -11.96 -3.96
N LEU A 160 -4.92 -11.49 -3.55
CA LEU A 160 -4.22 -12.02 -2.37
C LEU A 160 -5.04 -11.82 -1.09
N TYR A 161 -5.52 -10.59 -0.85
CA TYR A 161 -6.30 -10.26 0.34
C TYR A 161 -7.71 -10.89 0.32
N GLU A 162 -8.30 -11.11 -0.85
CA GLU A 162 -9.52 -11.91 -1.01
C GLU A 162 -9.28 -13.35 -0.57
N GLY A 163 -8.13 -13.93 -0.94
CA GLY A 163 -7.69 -15.23 -0.42
C GLY A 163 -7.57 -15.25 1.11
N TYR A 164 -7.00 -14.20 1.71
CA TYR A 164 -6.92 -14.06 3.18
C TYR A 164 -8.31 -14.06 3.82
N CYS A 165 -9.27 -13.36 3.22
CA CYS A 165 -10.65 -13.34 3.69
C CYS A 165 -11.29 -14.73 3.61
N TYR A 166 -11.07 -15.47 2.52
CA TYR A 166 -11.58 -16.83 2.38
C TYR A 166 -10.99 -17.81 3.39
N ASP A 167 -9.69 -17.72 3.68
CA ASP A 167 -9.09 -18.49 4.77
C ASP A 167 -9.73 -18.14 6.13
N ALA A 168 -9.96 -16.86 6.41
CA ALA A 168 -10.58 -16.40 7.66
C ALA A 168 -12.06 -16.83 7.79
N LEU A 169 -12.74 -17.07 6.67
CA LEU A 169 -14.10 -17.64 6.57
C LEU A 169 -14.13 -19.17 6.63
N GLY A 170 -12.97 -19.84 6.60
CA GLY A 170 -12.88 -21.30 6.51
C GLY A 170 -13.12 -21.86 5.10
N GLU A 171 -13.21 -21.00 4.08
CA GLU A 171 -13.45 -21.37 2.68
C GLU A 171 -12.14 -21.70 1.95
N ARG A 172 -11.39 -22.66 2.48
CA ARG A 172 -10.01 -22.95 2.07
C ARG A 172 -9.83 -23.22 0.57
N ALA A 173 -10.81 -23.86 -0.07
CA ALA A 173 -10.76 -24.15 -1.51
C ALA A 173 -10.71 -22.85 -2.34
N LYS A 174 -11.58 -21.88 -2.03
CA LYS A 174 -11.61 -20.57 -2.70
C LYS A 174 -10.35 -19.75 -2.38
N ALA A 175 -9.86 -19.85 -1.15
CA ALA A 175 -8.60 -19.18 -0.78
C ALA A 175 -7.44 -19.65 -1.66
N LYS A 176 -7.30 -20.98 -1.85
CA LYS A 176 -6.26 -21.55 -2.72
C LYS A 176 -6.41 -21.11 -4.17
N GLU A 177 -7.63 -21.12 -4.72
CA GLU A 177 -7.90 -20.63 -6.07
C GLU A 177 -7.39 -19.19 -6.25
N ARG A 178 -7.66 -18.30 -5.28
CA ARG A 178 -7.16 -16.92 -5.31
C ARG A 178 -5.64 -16.84 -5.22
N TYR A 179 -5.00 -17.62 -4.35
CA TYR A 179 -3.54 -17.64 -4.25
C TYR A 179 -2.87 -18.18 -5.52
N GLU A 180 -3.41 -19.24 -6.12
CA GLU A 180 -2.94 -19.79 -7.40
C GLU A 180 -3.06 -18.75 -8.51
N ALA A 181 -4.18 -18.01 -8.56
CA ALA A 181 -4.36 -16.90 -9.50
C ALA A 181 -3.31 -15.79 -9.30
N VAL A 182 -2.93 -15.48 -8.05
CA VAL A 182 -1.83 -14.53 -7.78
C VAL A 182 -0.50 -15.08 -8.30
N VAL A 183 -0.17 -16.34 -8.02
CA VAL A 183 1.09 -16.98 -8.44
C VAL A 183 1.22 -17.06 -9.97
N ALA A 184 0.10 -17.25 -10.68
CA ALA A 184 0.08 -17.32 -12.14
C ALA A 184 0.35 -15.98 -12.84
N ARG A 185 0.19 -14.85 -12.15
CA ARG A 185 0.41 -13.51 -12.70
C ARG A 185 1.89 -13.15 -12.72
N LYS A 186 2.24 -12.04 -13.38
CA LYS A 186 3.62 -11.50 -13.30
C LYS A 186 3.98 -11.11 -11.86
N PRO A 187 5.19 -11.46 -11.37
CA PRO A 187 5.67 -11.06 -10.05
C PRO A 187 5.54 -9.55 -9.76
N ARG A 188 4.88 -9.22 -8.65
CA ARG A 188 4.69 -7.84 -8.16
C ARG A 188 4.78 -7.79 -6.64
N TYR A 189 5.68 -6.94 -6.11
CA TYR A 189 5.69 -6.48 -4.71
C TYR A 189 5.33 -7.54 -3.66
N ALA A 190 6.19 -8.56 -3.52
CA ALA A 190 6.08 -9.69 -2.58
C ALA A 190 4.77 -10.52 -2.60
N SER A 191 3.76 -10.15 -3.40
CA SER A 191 2.44 -10.79 -3.42
C SER A 191 2.52 -12.27 -3.81
N HIS A 192 3.41 -12.61 -4.74
CA HIS A 192 3.69 -13.99 -5.17
C HIS A 192 4.26 -14.85 -4.06
N GLU A 193 5.29 -14.37 -3.35
CA GLU A 193 5.92 -15.13 -2.28
C GLU A 193 4.95 -15.33 -1.12
N ARG A 194 4.14 -14.30 -0.82
CA ARG A 194 3.05 -14.41 0.16
C ARG A 194 1.99 -15.42 -0.29
N ALA A 195 1.54 -15.37 -1.54
CA ALA A 195 0.56 -16.31 -2.07
C ALA A 195 1.08 -17.76 -2.02
N LYS A 196 2.32 -18.01 -2.45
CA LYS A 196 2.98 -19.31 -2.34
C LYS A 196 3.00 -19.81 -0.89
N MET A 197 3.45 -18.96 0.03
CA MET A 197 3.43 -19.27 1.46
C MET A 197 2.01 -19.61 1.95
N ARG A 198 0.99 -18.91 1.45
CA ARG A 198 -0.41 -19.16 1.84
C ARG A 198 -1.06 -20.38 1.19
N LEU A 199 -0.50 -20.94 0.12
CA LEU A 199 -0.94 -22.24 -0.41
C LEU A 199 -0.64 -23.37 0.57
N ASP A 200 0.48 -23.27 1.28
CA ASP A 200 0.92 -24.25 2.27
C ASP A 200 0.34 -23.95 3.66
N SER A 201 0.32 -22.67 4.06
CA SER A 201 -0.11 -22.24 5.41
C SER A 201 -1.22 -21.19 5.32
N PRO A 202 -2.48 -21.53 5.70
CA PRO A 202 -3.59 -20.59 5.59
C PRO A 202 -3.34 -19.30 6.39
N PHE A 203 -3.90 -18.20 5.91
CA PHE A 203 -3.91 -16.94 6.63
C PHE A 203 -4.58 -17.08 8.01
N LYS A 204 -4.02 -16.42 9.02
CA LYS A 204 -4.54 -16.38 10.40
C LYS A 204 -4.69 -14.93 10.85
N ARG A 205 -5.68 -14.68 11.70
CA ARG A 205 -5.96 -13.35 12.27
C ARG A 205 -4.81 -12.76 13.10
N THR A 206 -3.85 -13.57 13.51
CA THR A 206 -2.66 -13.13 14.24
C THR A 206 -1.52 -12.66 13.33
N ASP A 207 -1.67 -12.83 12.02
CA ASP A 207 -0.60 -12.53 11.07
C ASP A 207 -0.41 -11.01 10.89
N VAL A 208 0.78 -10.63 10.40
CA VAL A 208 1.18 -9.22 10.31
C VAL A 208 0.32 -8.42 9.36
N GLU A 209 -0.28 -9.08 8.35
CA GLU A 209 -1.11 -8.47 7.32
C GLU A 209 -2.41 -7.87 7.88
N MET A 210 -2.83 -8.27 9.09
CA MET A 210 -3.91 -7.60 9.83
C MET A 210 -3.53 -6.20 10.30
N ARG A 211 -2.24 -5.96 10.51
CA ARG A 211 -1.73 -4.71 11.10
C ARG A 211 -1.14 -3.79 10.06
N LYS A 212 -0.58 -4.36 8.99
CA LYS A 212 0.22 -3.65 8.01
C LYS A 212 -0.01 -4.18 6.61
N VAL A 213 -0.19 -3.28 5.66
CA VAL A 213 -0.08 -3.54 4.23
C VAL A 213 1.33 -3.15 3.81
N GLU A 214 2.00 -4.05 3.09
CA GLU A 214 3.26 -3.71 2.42
C GLU A 214 2.97 -3.64 0.93
N LEU A 215 2.85 -2.39 0.45
CA LEU A 215 2.81 -2.05 -0.96
C LEU A 215 4.23 -2.05 -1.54
#